data_AF-A0A7Z9N0J7-F1
#
_entry.id   AF-A0A7Z9N0J7-F1
#
_cell.length_a   1.000
_cell.length_b   1.000
_cell.length_c   1.000
_cell.angle_alpha   90.00
_cell.angle_beta   90.00
_cell.angle_gamma   90.00
#
_symmetry.space_group_name_H-M   'P 1'
#
loop_
_entity.id
_entity.type
_entity.pdbx_description
1 polymer ?
#
loop_
_entity_poly.entity_id
_entity_poly.type
_entity_poly.pdbx_seq_one_letter_code
_entity_poly.pdbx_strand_id
1 'polypeptide(L)'
;MNESSQNNLFINRHLGPSDGEIQSMLKSCGLSSLDELISETIPASVLDMDSLQINAVPIEQELLKELHSIADENQVFRSYIGMGYYGTYTPPVILRNILENPGWYTQYTPYQAEISQGRLEALLNFQTMICDFSGMDIANASLLDESTAAAEAMTFLARVNPKRNQYFVSSDCHPQTIAVLKTRAKPIGIELTITEPKNFKFNDETLGGTLQYPATDGEIHDYTSLCTQAHNVGSYIAVAADLLSLALLKPPGEWGADVVVGTSQRFGVPMGYGGPHAAFFATRKIFERKIPGRIIGISKDTHGNPALRMALQTREQHIRRERATSNICTAQVLLAVM
;
A
#
# COMPACT_ATOMS: atom_id res chain seq x y z
N MET A 1 -37.77 28.34 13.64
CA MET A 1 -36.30 28.13 13.73
C MET A 1 -36.06 27.45 15.06
N ASN A 2 -35.95 26.13 15.07
CA ASN A 2 -35.73 25.36 16.30
C ASN A 2 -34.27 25.48 16.72
N GLU A 3 -34.02 25.58 18.02
CA GLU A 3 -32.69 25.69 18.66
C GLU A 3 -31.69 24.60 18.24
N SER A 4 -32.12 23.52 17.57
CA SER A 4 -31.21 22.50 17.02
C SER A 4 -30.40 22.96 15.80
N SER A 5 -30.78 24.04 15.11
CA SER A 5 -30.04 24.54 13.94
C SER A 5 -28.78 25.33 14.31
N GLN A 6 -28.61 25.73 15.58
CA GLN A 6 -27.43 26.47 16.04
C GLN A 6 -26.26 25.56 16.46
N ASN A 7 -26.47 24.25 16.62
CA ASN A 7 -25.47 23.37 17.21
C ASN A 7 -24.64 22.53 16.23
N ASN A 8 -24.96 22.51 14.93
CA ASN A 8 -24.24 21.67 13.95
C ASN A 8 -23.21 22.46 13.13
N LEU A 9 -22.22 23.02 13.83
CA LEU A 9 -21.21 23.93 13.25
C LEU A 9 -20.33 23.25 12.20
N PHE A 10 -20.07 21.94 12.33
CA PHE A 10 -19.21 21.21 11.39
C PHE A 10 -19.82 21.10 10.00
N ILE A 11 -21.14 20.84 9.89
CA ILE A 11 -21.81 20.71 8.59
C ILE A 11 -21.63 21.98 7.75
N ASN A 12 -21.72 23.16 8.38
CA ASN A 12 -21.54 24.45 7.73
C ASN A 12 -20.07 24.73 7.32
N ARG A 13 -19.11 23.94 7.80
CA ARG A 13 -17.70 23.98 7.36
C ARG A 13 -17.39 22.92 6.32
N HIS A 14 -18.10 21.80 6.38
CA HIS A 14 -17.92 20.66 5.49
C HIS A 14 -18.62 20.86 4.14
N LEU A 15 -19.88 21.31 4.15
CA LEU A 15 -20.64 21.61 2.95
C LEU A 15 -20.20 22.97 2.40
N GLY A 16 -19.79 22.97 1.13
CA GLY A 16 -19.44 24.21 0.42
C GLY A 16 -20.66 25.10 0.12
N PRO A 17 -21.72 24.57 -0.52
CA PRO A 17 -22.90 25.37 -0.88
C PRO A 17 -23.70 25.84 0.33
N SER A 18 -23.98 27.14 0.37
CA SER A 18 -24.93 27.77 1.29
C SER A 18 -26.39 27.57 0.85
N ASP A 19 -27.35 27.83 1.75
CA ASP A 19 -28.78 27.74 1.44
C ASP A 19 -29.18 28.56 0.20
N GLY A 20 -28.62 29.76 0.03
CA GLY A 20 -28.88 30.61 -1.13
C GLY A 20 -28.32 30.03 -2.43
N GLU A 21 -27.12 29.44 -2.39
CA GLU A 21 -26.51 28.77 -3.54
C GLU A 21 -27.26 27.49 -3.91
N ILE A 22 -27.69 26.71 -2.90
CA ILE A 22 -28.54 25.53 -3.09
C ILE A 22 -29.83 25.92 -3.81
N GLN A 23 -30.51 26.97 -3.37
CA GLN A 23 -31.73 27.46 -4.03
C GLN A 23 -31.46 27.94 -5.48
N SER A 24 -30.34 28.62 -5.71
CA SER A 24 -29.94 29.01 -7.07
C SER A 24 -29.70 27.80 -7.97
N MET A 25 -29.03 26.76 -7.46
CA MET A 25 -28.77 25.52 -8.18
C MET A 25 -30.06 24.75 -8.48
N LEU A 26 -30.96 24.62 -7.50
CA LEU A 26 -32.26 23.97 -7.68
C LEU A 26 -33.07 24.66 -8.77
N LYS A 27 -33.11 26.00 -8.76
CA LYS A 27 -33.77 26.78 -9.81
C LYS A 27 -33.17 26.54 -11.19
N SER A 28 -31.84 26.41 -11.31
CA SER A 28 -31.18 26.05 -12.57
C SER A 28 -31.54 24.65 -13.05
N CYS A 29 -31.84 23.72 -12.15
CA CYS A 29 -32.34 22.39 -12.46
C CYS A 29 -33.86 22.34 -12.71
N GLY A 30 -34.58 23.44 -12.52
CA GLY A 30 -36.04 23.47 -12.63
C GLY A 30 -36.78 22.86 -11.44
N LEU A 31 -36.10 22.69 -10.30
CA LEU A 31 -36.61 22.05 -9.09
C LEU A 31 -36.86 23.08 -7.99
N SER A 32 -37.76 22.74 -7.06
CA SER A 32 -38.19 23.60 -5.95
C SER A 32 -37.56 23.23 -4.61
N SER A 33 -37.03 22.01 -4.45
CA SER A 33 -36.43 21.55 -3.19
C SER A 33 -35.40 20.43 -3.38
N LEU A 34 -34.58 20.20 -2.36
CA LEU A 34 -33.68 19.03 -2.29
C LEU A 34 -34.47 17.72 -2.22
N ASP A 35 -35.63 17.71 -1.55
CA ASP A 35 -36.48 16.52 -1.46
C ASP A 35 -37.02 16.12 -2.84
N GLU A 36 -37.43 17.10 -3.65
CA GLU A 36 -37.85 16.88 -5.04
C GLU A 36 -36.68 16.30 -5.85
N LEU A 37 -35.49 16.91 -5.76
CA LEU A 37 -34.28 16.39 -6.41
C LEU A 37 -33.99 14.93 -6.03
N ILE A 38 -34.07 14.59 -4.74
CA ILE A 38 -33.83 13.22 -4.26
C ILE A 38 -34.89 12.27 -4.82
N SER A 39 -36.18 12.65 -4.78
CA SER A 39 -37.29 11.81 -5.23
C SER A 39 -37.27 11.53 -6.74
N GLU A 40 -36.79 12.48 -7.54
CA GLU A 40 -36.62 12.29 -8.99
C GLU A 40 -35.34 11.54 -9.36
N THR A 41 -34.33 11.56 -8.48
CA THR A 41 -33.02 10.92 -8.72
C THR A 41 -32.97 9.47 -8.23
N ILE A 42 -33.49 9.20 -7.04
CA ILE A 42 -33.38 7.90 -6.37
C ILE A 42 -34.72 7.16 -6.50
N PRO A 43 -34.74 5.94 -7.06
CA PRO A 43 -35.97 5.15 -7.14
C PRO A 43 -36.57 4.89 -5.75
N ALA A 44 -37.86 5.16 -5.58
CA ALA A 44 -38.55 5.02 -4.30
C ALA A 44 -38.46 3.61 -3.68
N SER A 45 -38.28 2.57 -4.50
CA SER A 45 -38.15 1.18 -4.03
C SER A 45 -36.85 0.89 -3.26
N VAL A 46 -35.85 1.75 -3.35
CA VAL A 46 -34.56 1.63 -2.64
C VAL A 46 -34.27 2.82 -1.74
N LEU A 47 -35.15 3.83 -1.72
CA LEU A 47 -35.01 5.01 -0.89
C LEU A 47 -35.45 4.67 0.53
N ASP A 48 -34.51 4.73 1.46
CA ASP A 48 -34.78 4.66 2.89
C ASP A 48 -34.96 6.08 3.44
N MET A 49 -36.14 6.34 3.99
CA MET A 49 -36.50 7.65 4.58
C MET A 49 -36.42 7.64 6.10
N ASP A 50 -36.07 6.50 6.71
CA ASP A 50 -35.89 6.42 8.15
C ASP A 50 -34.65 7.21 8.55
N SER A 51 -34.77 7.97 9.64
CA SER A 51 -33.62 8.71 10.18
C SER A 51 -32.57 7.73 10.72
N LEU A 52 -31.32 7.91 10.29
CA LEU A 52 -30.19 7.16 10.81
C LEU A 52 -30.10 7.36 12.33
N GLN A 53 -30.12 6.25 13.07
CA GLN A 53 -29.99 6.26 14.53
C GLN A 53 -28.51 6.38 14.92
N ILE A 54 -27.96 7.59 14.77
CA ILE A 54 -26.56 7.91 15.07
C ILE A 54 -26.45 8.92 16.22
N ASN A 55 -25.52 8.66 17.14
CA ASN A 55 -25.13 9.63 18.16
C ASN A 55 -24.06 10.54 17.57
N ALA A 56 -24.48 11.68 17.02
CA ALA A 56 -23.56 12.66 16.45
C ALA A 56 -23.13 13.70 17.48
N VAL A 57 -21.83 13.95 17.58
CA VAL A 57 -21.28 15.10 18.30
C VAL A 57 -21.22 16.28 17.32
N PRO A 58 -22.06 17.31 17.48
CA PRO A 58 -22.27 18.29 16.41
C PRO A 58 -21.22 19.43 16.44
N ILE A 59 -20.36 19.44 17.48
CA ILE A 59 -19.32 20.45 17.72
C ILE A 59 -17.93 19.79 17.66
N GLU A 60 -17.06 20.27 16.77
CA GLU A 60 -15.70 19.75 16.55
C GLU A 60 -14.86 19.67 17.84
N GLN A 61 -14.98 20.68 18.72
CA GLN A 61 -14.24 20.74 19.97
C GLN A 61 -14.67 19.65 20.98
N GLU A 62 -15.96 19.31 20.99
CA GLU A 62 -16.49 18.24 21.84
C GLU A 62 -16.06 16.89 21.30
N LEU A 63 -16.07 16.71 19.97
CA LEU A 63 -15.59 15.50 19.31
C LEU A 63 -14.11 15.25 19.64
N LEU A 64 -13.26 16.28 19.60
CA LEU A 64 -11.85 16.13 19.97
C LEU A 64 -11.69 15.71 21.44
N LYS A 65 -12.46 16.28 22.37
CA LYS A 65 -12.41 15.88 23.79
C LYS A 65 -12.82 14.42 24.00
N GLU A 66 -13.88 13.99 23.32
CA GLU A 66 -14.34 12.60 23.39
C GLU A 66 -13.28 11.64 22.82
N LEU A 67 -12.73 11.96 21.65
CA LEU A 67 -11.65 11.16 21.05
C LEU A 67 -10.40 11.11 21.93
N HIS A 68 -10.04 12.22 22.60
CA HIS A 68 -8.96 12.22 23.59
C HIS A 68 -9.25 11.32 24.78
N SER A 69 -10.47 11.35 25.33
CA SER A 69 -10.87 10.46 26.43
C SER A 69 -10.73 8.99 26.06
N ILE A 70 -11.12 8.60 24.84
CA ILE A 70 -10.96 7.23 24.35
C ILE A 70 -9.47 6.90 24.12
N ALA A 71 -8.71 7.84 23.54
CA ALA A 71 -7.29 7.66 23.28
C ALA A 71 -6.48 7.46 24.57
N ASP A 72 -6.86 8.13 25.68
CA ASP A 72 -6.24 8.04 27.00
C ASP A 72 -6.44 6.66 27.67
N GLU A 73 -7.38 5.84 27.18
CA GLU A 73 -7.53 4.45 27.62
C GLU A 73 -6.42 3.53 27.07
N ASN A 74 -5.72 3.96 26.02
CA ASN A 74 -4.60 3.20 25.46
C ASN A 74 -3.38 3.26 26.38
N GLN A 75 -2.69 2.12 26.51
CA GLN A 75 -1.43 2.05 27.23
C GLN A 75 -0.26 1.99 26.25
N VAL A 76 0.58 3.03 26.25
CA VAL A 76 1.74 3.11 25.35
C VAL A 76 2.95 2.44 25.99
N PHE A 77 3.22 1.20 25.57
CA PHE A 77 4.39 0.43 26.02
C PHE A 77 5.61 0.64 25.10
N ARG A 78 6.80 0.34 25.64
CA ARG A 78 7.98 0.06 24.83
C ARG A 78 7.86 -1.36 24.26
N SER A 79 7.29 -1.47 23.07
CA SER A 79 7.06 -2.76 22.42
C SER A 79 8.30 -3.24 21.67
N TYR A 80 8.93 -4.30 22.17
CA TYR A 80 10.03 -5.02 21.50
C TYR A 80 9.56 -6.36 20.90
N ILE A 81 8.30 -6.41 20.50
CA ILE A 81 7.68 -7.60 19.88
C ILE A 81 8.33 -7.90 18.53
N GLY A 82 8.70 -6.86 17.76
CA GLY A 82 9.25 -7.01 16.42
C GLY A 82 8.17 -7.44 15.43
N MET A 83 8.37 -8.59 14.77
CA MET A 83 7.39 -9.17 13.85
C MET A 83 6.95 -8.21 12.72
N GLY A 84 7.88 -7.41 12.20
CA GLY A 84 7.63 -6.46 11.10
C GLY A 84 7.24 -5.05 11.53
N TYR A 85 7.06 -4.80 12.84
CA TYR A 85 6.77 -3.46 13.36
C TYR A 85 7.80 -3.07 14.43
N TYR A 86 8.44 -1.93 14.22
CA TYR A 86 9.54 -1.49 15.07
C TYR A 86 9.33 -0.04 15.47
N GLY A 87 9.57 0.27 16.75
CA GLY A 87 9.61 1.64 17.22
C GLY A 87 10.61 2.46 16.40
N THR A 88 10.19 3.64 15.94
CA THR A 88 11.01 4.55 15.16
C THR A 88 10.75 5.99 15.59
N TYR A 89 11.66 6.88 15.22
CA TYR A 89 11.51 8.31 15.44
C TYR A 89 11.09 8.97 14.13
N THR A 90 9.86 9.48 14.07
CA THR A 90 9.41 10.32 12.95
C THR A 90 10.09 11.69 13.06
N PRO A 91 10.93 12.09 12.10
CA PRO A 91 11.56 13.40 12.14
C PRO A 91 10.50 14.50 12.24
N PRO A 92 10.55 15.42 13.24
CA PRO A 92 9.50 16.43 13.44
C PRO A 92 9.27 17.32 12.23
N VAL A 93 10.31 17.55 11.42
CA VAL A 93 10.22 18.32 10.17
C VAL A 93 9.36 17.60 9.13
N ILE A 94 9.40 16.27 9.06
CA ILE A 94 8.57 15.45 8.16
C ILE A 94 7.14 15.36 8.72
N LEU A 95 6.99 15.09 10.02
CA LEU A 95 5.68 15.07 10.68
C LEU A 95 4.90 16.35 10.41
N ARG A 96 5.50 17.51 10.70
CA ARG A 96 4.84 18.81 10.59
C ARG A 96 4.63 19.25 9.14
N ASN A 97 5.63 19.09 8.26
CA ASN A 97 5.60 19.70 6.94
C ASN A 97 5.08 18.78 5.82
N ILE A 98 4.92 17.48 6.10
CA ILE A 98 4.35 16.49 5.18
C ILE A 98 3.06 15.90 5.77
N LEU A 99 3.13 15.16 6.88
CA LEU A 99 1.95 14.43 7.39
C LEU A 99 0.83 15.36 7.86
N GLU A 100 1.18 16.45 8.55
CA GLU A 100 0.23 17.45 9.06
C GLU A 100 -0.03 18.60 8.05
N ASN A 101 0.41 18.45 6.80
CA ASN A 101 0.29 19.49 5.77
C ASN A 101 -0.74 19.11 4.69
N PRO A 102 -1.88 19.82 4.58
CA PRO A 102 -2.91 19.51 3.58
C PRO A 102 -2.40 19.62 2.13
N GLY A 103 -1.34 20.38 1.86
CA GLY A 103 -0.69 20.41 0.55
C GLY A 103 -0.01 19.08 0.14
N TRP A 104 0.14 18.14 1.07
CA TRP A 104 0.71 16.81 0.84
C TRP A 104 -0.34 15.68 0.89
N TYR A 105 -1.40 15.81 1.69
CA TYR A 105 -2.36 14.71 1.90
C TYR A 105 -3.75 14.89 1.25
N THR A 106 -4.07 16.06 0.69
CA THR A 106 -5.42 16.29 0.10
C THR A 106 -5.53 15.85 -1.36
N GLN A 107 -4.42 15.91 -2.11
CA GLN A 107 -4.38 15.42 -3.49
C GLN A 107 -4.51 13.91 -3.59
N TYR A 108 -4.96 13.46 -4.76
CA TYR A 108 -5.05 12.04 -5.08
C TYR A 108 -3.94 11.58 -6.03
N THR A 109 -4.14 10.39 -6.61
CA THR A 109 -3.26 9.78 -7.62
C THR A 109 -2.80 10.81 -8.66
N PRO A 110 -1.50 10.85 -9.01
CA PRO A 110 -0.95 11.81 -9.97
C PRO A 110 -1.30 11.49 -11.44
N TYR A 111 -2.60 11.40 -11.76
CA TYR A 111 -3.09 11.17 -13.12
C TYR A 111 -2.69 12.32 -14.08
N GLN A 112 -2.74 13.56 -13.60
CA GLN A 112 -2.30 14.75 -14.33
C GLN A 112 -0.85 15.06 -13.92
N ALA A 113 0.11 14.54 -14.69
CA ALA A 113 1.53 14.51 -14.29
C ALA A 113 2.14 15.92 -14.18
N GLU A 114 1.73 16.83 -15.06
CA GLU A 114 2.24 18.20 -15.21
C GLU A 114 2.06 19.02 -13.92
N ILE A 115 0.95 18.80 -13.21
CA ILE A 115 0.63 19.45 -11.93
C ILE A 115 0.92 18.57 -10.72
N SER A 116 1.73 17.52 -10.91
CA SER A 116 1.99 16.50 -9.90
C SER A 116 3.47 16.14 -9.71
N GLN A 117 4.38 16.90 -10.33
CA GLN A 117 5.81 16.58 -10.36
C GLN A 117 6.42 16.39 -8.96
N GLY A 118 6.07 17.22 -7.97
CA GLY A 118 6.68 17.13 -6.63
C GLY A 118 6.48 15.77 -5.95
N ARG A 119 5.26 15.22 -5.95
CA ARG A 119 5.01 13.89 -5.38
C ARG A 119 5.47 12.75 -6.29
N LEU A 120 5.49 12.95 -7.60
CA LEU A 120 6.10 11.99 -8.52
C LEU A 120 7.60 11.86 -8.25
N GLU A 121 8.29 12.96 -7.95
CA GLU A 121 9.71 12.96 -7.60
C GLU A 121 9.96 12.28 -6.26
N ALA A 122 9.17 12.58 -5.23
CA ALA A 122 9.25 11.87 -3.95
C ALA A 122 9.05 10.35 -4.10
N LEU A 123 8.11 9.92 -4.95
CA LEU A 123 7.90 8.50 -5.25
C LEU A 123 9.03 7.87 -6.09
N LEU A 124 9.67 8.65 -6.96
CA LEU A 124 10.87 8.20 -7.65
C LEU A 124 12.04 8.02 -6.66
N ASN A 125 12.19 8.94 -5.70
CA ASN A 125 13.18 8.83 -4.62
C ASN A 125 12.92 7.58 -3.77
N PHE A 126 11.66 7.30 -3.43
CA PHE A 126 11.27 6.06 -2.78
C PHE A 126 11.70 4.83 -3.59
N GLN A 127 11.39 4.78 -4.89
CA GLN A 127 11.80 3.68 -5.76
C GLN A 127 13.32 3.50 -5.81
N THR A 128 14.06 4.60 -5.94
CA THR A 128 15.53 4.58 -5.95
C THR A 128 16.09 4.04 -4.64
N MET A 129 15.61 4.54 -3.50
CA MET A 129 15.97 4.03 -2.18
C MET A 129 15.72 2.53 -2.08
N ILE A 130 14.54 2.05 -2.50
CA ILE A 130 14.24 0.61 -2.46
C ILE A 130 15.20 -0.18 -3.36
N CYS A 131 15.47 0.27 -4.58
CA CYS A 131 16.43 -0.39 -5.48
C CYS A 131 17.82 -0.49 -4.85
N ASP A 132 18.32 0.62 -4.28
CA ASP A 132 19.65 0.70 -3.66
C ASP A 132 19.76 -0.24 -2.45
N PHE A 133 18.80 -0.21 -1.53
CA PHE A 133 18.80 -1.08 -0.35
C PHE A 133 18.57 -2.55 -0.67
N SER A 134 17.82 -2.88 -1.73
CA SER A 134 17.51 -4.27 -2.07
C SER A 134 18.48 -4.90 -3.07
N GLY A 135 19.31 -4.10 -3.75
CA GLY A 135 20.16 -4.55 -4.87
C GLY A 135 19.36 -4.97 -6.11
N MET A 136 18.15 -4.43 -6.28
CA MET A 136 17.23 -4.74 -7.38
C MET A 136 17.22 -3.65 -8.46
N ASP A 137 16.77 -4.01 -9.67
CA ASP A 137 16.83 -3.09 -10.82
C ASP A 137 15.66 -2.10 -10.86
N ILE A 138 14.49 -2.50 -10.36
CA ILE A 138 13.25 -1.72 -10.45
C ILE A 138 12.35 -1.97 -9.24
N ALA A 139 11.79 -0.90 -8.70
CA ALA A 139 10.81 -0.91 -7.62
C ALA A 139 9.52 -0.21 -8.03
N ASN A 140 8.41 -0.56 -7.37
CA ASN A 140 7.14 0.12 -7.54
C ASN A 140 6.97 1.30 -6.57
N ALA A 141 5.90 2.08 -6.76
CA ALA A 141 5.56 3.24 -5.95
C ALA A 141 4.65 2.86 -4.77
N SER A 142 5.03 1.83 -4.01
CA SER A 142 4.37 1.21 -2.85
C SER A 142 3.28 0.15 -3.11
N LEU A 143 3.08 -0.70 -2.09
CA LEU A 143 1.95 -1.61 -1.85
C LEU A 143 1.32 -1.33 -0.47
N LEU A 144 0.36 -2.16 -0.06
CA LEU A 144 -0.49 -1.92 1.13
C LEU A 144 0.19 -2.22 2.46
N ASP A 145 0.83 -3.39 2.57
CA ASP A 145 1.58 -3.86 3.73
C ASP A 145 2.54 -5.01 3.31
N GLU A 146 3.45 -5.44 4.19
CA GLU A 146 4.43 -6.49 3.87
C GLU A 146 3.76 -7.81 3.46
N SER A 147 2.71 -8.21 4.17
CA SER A 147 2.06 -9.50 3.99
C SER A 147 1.34 -9.59 2.63
N THR A 148 0.70 -8.50 2.20
CA THR A 148 0.11 -8.36 0.87
C THR A 148 1.19 -8.21 -0.21
N ALA A 149 2.31 -7.55 0.07
CA ALA A 149 3.44 -7.49 -0.86
C ALA A 149 4.06 -8.88 -1.12
N ALA A 150 4.21 -9.71 -0.09
CA ALA A 150 4.65 -11.09 -0.22
C ALA A 150 3.66 -11.94 -1.04
N ALA A 151 2.35 -11.75 -0.83
CA ALA A 151 1.34 -12.43 -1.64
C ALA A 151 1.30 -11.95 -3.10
N GLU A 152 1.58 -10.67 -3.35
CA GLU A 152 1.79 -10.15 -4.69
C GLU A 152 3.05 -10.73 -5.34
N ALA A 153 4.13 -10.97 -4.59
CA ALA A 153 5.32 -11.67 -5.08
C ALA A 153 5.02 -13.10 -5.50
N MET A 154 4.28 -13.86 -4.68
CA MET A 154 3.81 -15.20 -5.03
C MET A 154 2.96 -15.18 -6.32
N THR A 155 1.98 -14.28 -6.41
CA THR A 155 1.09 -14.16 -7.58
C THR A 155 1.86 -13.69 -8.83
N PHE A 156 2.82 -12.79 -8.65
CA PHE A 156 3.74 -12.34 -9.68
C PHE A 156 4.57 -13.50 -10.23
N LEU A 157 5.16 -14.34 -9.37
CA LEU A 157 5.93 -15.51 -9.78
C LEU A 157 5.05 -16.55 -10.47
N ALA A 158 3.80 -16.72 -10.05
CA ALA A 158 2.83 -17.58 -10.75
C ALA A 158 2.55 -17.07 -12.18
N ARG A 159 2.57 -15.76 -12.43
CA ARG A 159 2.50 -15.20 -13.79
C ARG A 159 3.81 -15.34 -14.58
N VAL A 160 4.93 -15.49 -13.89
CA VAL A 160 6.21 -15.81 -14.53
C VAL A 160 6.23 -17.28 -14.98
N ASN A 161 5.74 -18.18 -14.12
CA ASN A 161 5.71 -19.62 -14.34
C ASN A 161 4.26 -20.18 -14.31
N PRO A 162 3.41 -19.88 -15.30
CA PRO A 162 1.96 -20.18 -15.24
C PRO A 162 1.60 -21.67 -15.33
N LYS A 163 2.58 -22.55 -15.59
CA LYS A 163 2.37 -24.01 -15.67
C LYS A 163 2.64 -24.75 -14.35
N ARG A 164 3.07 -24.02 -13.32
CA ARG A 164 3.52 -24.56 -12.03
C ARG A 164 2.66 -23.98 -10.92
N ASN A 165 2.37 -24.79 -9.89
CA ASN A 165 1.48 -24.40 -8.80
C ASN A 165 2.05 -24.67 -7.40
N GLN A 166 3.19 -25.34 -7.25
CA GLN A 166 3.84 -25.52 -5.94
C GLN A 166 4.64 -24.27 -5.56
N TYR A 167 4.51 -23.84 -4.31
CA TYR A 167 5.21 -22.67 -3.79
C TYR A 167 5.74 -22.94 -2.38
N PHE A 168 7.02 -22.66 -2.18
CA PHE A 168 7.68 -22.79 -0.89
C PHE A 168 7.49 -21.53 -0.04
N VAL A 169 7.26 -21.68 1.25
CA VAL A 169 7.27 -20.57 2.22
C VAL A 169 8.14 -20.96 3.40
N SER A 170 9.14 -20.15 3.72
CA SER A 170 9.92 -20.35 4.95
C SER A 170 9.01 -20.32 6.17
N SER A 171 9.17 -21.27 7.09
CA SER A 171 8.55 -21.25 8.42
C SER A 171 8.92 -20.00 9.22
N ASP A 172 10.05 -19.37 8.86
CA ASP A 172 10.65 -18.28 9.63
C ASP A 172 10.22 -16.90 9.11
N CYS A 173 9.28 -16.87 8.16
CA CYS A 173 8.54 -15.66 7.80
C CYS A 173 7.62 -15.22 8.95
N HIS A 174 7.27 -13.94 8.99
CA HIS A 174 6.31 -13.48 9.99
C HIS A 174 4.97 -14.22 9.88
N PRO A 175 4.32 -14.59 11.01
CA PRO A 175 3.13 -15.43 10.99
C PRO A 175 1.96 -14.79 10.23
N GLN A 176 1.81 -13.47 10.30
CA GLN A 176 0.81 -12.73 9.52
C GLN A 176 1.09 -12.78 8.01
N THR A 177 2.36 -12.76 7.61
CA THR A 177 2.77 -12.91 6.21
C THR A 177 2.42 -14.30 5.68
N ILE A 178 2.69 -15.35 6.47
CA ILE A 178 2.29 -16.73 6.15
C ILE A 178 0.75 -16.84 6.05
N ALA A 179 0.00 -16.20 6.96
CA ALA A 179 -1.47 -16.24 6.95
C ALA A 179 -2.06 -15.59 5.68
N VAL A 180 -1.53 -14.45 5.25
CA VAL A 180 -1.98 -13.78 4.02
C VAL A 180 -1.58 -14.58 2.77
N LEU A 181 -0.38 -15.18 2.74
CA LEU A 181 0.04 -16.09 1.67
C LEU A 181 -0.94 -17.26 1.53
N LYS A 182 -1.28 -17.95 2.63
CA LYS A 182 -2.29 -19.03 2.64
C LYS A 182 -3.62 -18.58 2.07
N THR A 183 -4.08 -17.41 2.50
CA THR A 183 -5.37 -16.85 2.09
C THR A 183 -5.39 -16.54 0.60
N ARG A 184 -4.31 -15.96 0.07
CA ARG A 184 -4.19 -15.54 -1.33
C ARG A 184 -3.90 -16.71 -2.28
N ALA A 185 -3.22 -17.76 -1.81
CA ALA A 185 -2.90 -18.95 -2.60
C ALA A 185 -4.15 -19.78 -2.91
N LYS A 186 -5.04 -19.97 -1.92
CA LYS A 186 -6.24 -20.82 -2.02
C LYS A 186 -7.13 -20.54 -3.24
N PRO A 187 -7.58 -19.29 -3.52
CA PRO A 187 -8.49 -19.03 -4.64
C PRO A 187 -7.84 -19.14 -6.02
N ILE A 188 -6.50 -19.13 -6.11
CA ILE A 188 -5.75 -19.21 -7.38
C ILE A 188 -5.07 -20.57 -7.58
N GLY A 189 -5.31 -21.54 -6.68
CA GLY A 189 -4.84 -22.92 -6.83
C GLY A 189 -3.34 -23.12 -6.63
N ILE A 190 -2.67 -22.24 -5.86
CA ILE A 190 -1.26 -22.43 -5.49
C ILE A 190 -1.17 -23.31 -4.23
N GLU A 191 -0.33 -24.33 -4.28
CA GLU A 191 -0.08 -25.26 -3.19
C GLU A 191 1.13 -24.81 -2.37
N LEU A 192 0.89 -24.46 -1.10
CA LEU A 192 1.95 -23.97 -0.21
C LEU A 192 2.59 -25.11 0.57
N THR A 193 3.92 -25.21 0.49
CA THR A 193 4.73 -26.01 1.43
C THR A 193 5.43 -25.07 2.40
N ILE A 194 5.03 -25.11 3.67
CA ILE A 194 5.61 -24.29 4.73
C ILE A 194 6.56 -25.15 5.55
N THR A 195 7.86 -24.83 5.51
CA THR A 195 8.90 -25.60 6.21
C THR A 195 10.17 -24.77 6.37
N GLU A 196 11.13 -25.27 7.14
CA GLU A 196 12.46 -24.65 7.23
C GLU A 196 13.18 -24.71 5.87
N PRO A 197 13.90 -23.64 5.46
CA PRO A 197 14.53 -23.58 4.13
C PRO A 197 15.44 -24.77 3.78
N LYS A 198 16.18 -25.30 4.77
CA LYS A 198 17.08 -26.44 4.57
C LYS A 198 16.37 -27.77 4.26
N ASN A 199 15.08 -27.89 4.59
CA ASN A 199 14.30 -29.10 4.41
C ASN A 199 13.53 -29.13 3.08
N PHE A 200 13.45 -27.99 2.39
CA PHE A 200 12.75 -27.88 1.13
C PHE A 200 13.68 -28.26 -0.05
N LYS A 201 13.12 -28.92 -1.06
CA LYS A 201 13.82 -29.25 -2.31
C LYS A 201 13.00 -28.76 -3.50
N PHE A 202 13.60 -27.88 -4.29
CA PHE A 202 12.98 -27.41 -5.53
C PHE A 202 12.91 -28.53 -6.57
N ASN A 203 11.83 -28.53 -7.34
CA ASN A 203 11.56 -29.48 -8.43
C ASN A 203 10.94 -28.75 -9.64
N ASP A 204 10.67 -29.49 -10.71
CA ASP A 204 10.12 -28.94 -11.96
C ASP A 204 8.64 -28.47 -11.86
N GLU A 205 7.98 -28.70 -10.73
CA GLU A 205 6.62 -28.24 -10.42
C GLU A 205 6.61 -26.99 -9.52
N THR A 206 7.76 -26.62 -8.95
CA THR A 206 7.89 -25.48 -8.04
C THR A 206 8.00 -24.17 -8.83
N LEU A 207 7.07 -23.25 -8.62
CA LEU A 207 7.09 -21.96 -9.30
C LEU A 207 8.04 -20.97 -8.63
N GLY A 208 8.23 -21.09 -7.31
CA GLY A 208 9.10 -20.23 -6.52
C GLY A 208 8.95 -20.43 -5.01
N GLY A 209 9.50 -19.50 -4.24
CA GLY A 209 9.27 -19.48 -2.80
C GLY A 209 9.55 -18.14 -2.12
N THR A 210 9.03 -17.97 -0.90
CA THR A 210 9.23 -16.79 -0.05
C THR A 210 10.14 -17.10 1.13
N LEU A 211 11.16 -16.26 1.32
CA LEU A 211 12.05 -16.22 2.48
C LEU A 211 11.85 -14.91 3.27
N GLN A 212 12.38 -14.84 4.49
CA GLN A 212 12.46 -13.61 5.29
C GLN A 212 13.93 -13.33 5.63
N TYR A 213 14.34 -12.06 5.58
CA TYR A 213 15.72 -11.66 5.82
C TYR A 213 15.83 -10.28 6.52
N PRO A 214 16.17 -10.22 7.82
CA PRO A 214 16.37 -11.34 8.76
C PRO A 214 15.09 -12.14 9.01
N ALA A 215 15.22 -13.36 9.54
CA ALA A 215 14.11 -14.20 9.93
C ALA A 215 13.27 -13.58 11.06
N THR A 216 12.06 -14.10 11.28
CA THR A 216 11.11 -13.57 12.28
C THR A 216 11.62 -13.64 13.72
N ASP A 217 12.58 -14.53 14.00
CA ASP A 217 13.27 -14.69 15.28
C ASP A 217 14.58 -13.88 15.35
N GLY A 218 14.96 -13.21 14.25
CA GLY A 218 16.14 -12.38 14.14
C GLY A 218 17.36 -13.07 13.52
N GLU A 219 17.28 -14.35 13.14
CA GLU A 219 18.42 -15.04 12.52
C GLU A 219 18.75 -14.48 11.12
N ILE A 220 20.04 -14.45 10.80
CA ILE A 220 20.57 -14.00 9.52
C ILE A 220 21.17 -15.22 8.83
N HIS A 221 20.58 -15.63 7.72
CA HIS A 221 21.03 -16.79 6.95
C HIS A 221 21.69 -16.38 5.63
N ASP A 222 22.58 -17.22 5.13
CA ASP A 222 23.04 -17.14 3.74
C ASP A 222 22.15 -18.02 2.85
N TYR A 223 21.36 -17.38 2.00
CA TYR A 223 20.44 -18.05 1.07
C TYR A 223 21.01 -18.22 -0.36
N THR A 224 22.29 -17.92 -0.59
CA THR A 224 22.92 -17.99 -1.92
C THR A 224 22.76 -19.37 -2.57
N SER A 225 23.04 -20.43 -1.80
CA SER A 225 22.90 -21.82 -2.28
C SER A 225 21.46 -22.17 -2.60
N LEU A 226 20.51 -21.69 -1.80
CA LEU A 226 19.09 -21.96 -2.00
C LEU A 226 18.55 -21.28 -3.27
N CYS A 227 18.97 -20.04 -3.54
CA CYS A 227 18.64 -19.34 -4.78
C CYS A 227 19.21 -20.07 -6.00
N THR A 228 20.46 -20.53 -5.92
CA THR A 228 21.08 -21.33 -6.98
C THR A 228 20.29 -22.62 -7.26
N GLN A 229 19.85 -23.33 -6.21
CA GLN A 229 19.03 -24.53 -6.35
C GLN A 229 17.67 -24.24 -7.00
N ALA A 230 17.01 -23.15 -6.62
CA ALA A 230 15.75 -22.72 -7.23
C ALA A 230 15.93 -22.41 -8.73
N HIS A 231 16.97 -21.64 -9.09
CA HIS A 231 17.24 -21.27 -10.47
C HIS A 231 17.59 -22.47 -11.35
N ASN A 232 18.28 -23.48 -10.82
CA ASN A 232 18.63 -24.70 -11.57
C ASN A 232 17.41 -25.47 -12.10
N VAL A 233 16.24 -25.32 -11.47
CA VAL A 233 14.98 -25.92 -11.93
C VAL A 233 14.01 -24.87 -12.49
N GLY A 234 14.45 -23.63 -12.68
CA GLY A 234 13.64 -22.52 -13.21
C GLY A 234 12.61 -21.94 -12.23
N SER A 235 12.77 -22.17 -10.93
CA SER A 235 12.02 -21.50 -9.85
C SER A 235 12.69 -20.17 -9.48
N TYR A 236 11.94 -19.28 -8.83
CA TYR A 236 12.43 -17.96 -8.41
C TYR A 236 12.18 -17.70 -6.93
N ILE A 237 12.98 -16.84 -6.30
CA ILE A 237 12.92 -16.55 -4.87
C ILE A 237 12.46 -15.11 -4.62
N ALA A 238 11.41 -14.98 -3.82
CA ALA A 238 10.98 -13.73 -3.21
C ALA A 238 11.49 -13.63 -1.76
N VAL A 239 11.88 -12.44 -1.34
CA VAL A 239 12.45 -12.22 0.00
C VAL A 239 11.74 -11.05 0.66
N ALA A 240 11.12 -11.29 1.81
CA ALA A 240 10.65 -10.23 2.69
C ALA A 240 11.83 -9.73 3.52
N ALA A 241 12.22 -8.47 3.36
CA ALA A 241 13.44 -7.93 3.95
C ALA A 241 13.20 -6.60 4.70
N ASP A 242 14.01 -6.36 5.73
CA ASP A 242 13.97 -5.13 6.53
C ASP A 242 14.98 -4.10 5.99
N LEU A 243 14.51 -2.94 5.51
CA LEU A 243 15.38 -1.93 4.89
C LEU A 243 16.50 -1.42 5.81
N LEU A 244 16.24 -1.29 7.12
CA LEU A 244 17.25 -0.79 8.04
C LEU A 244 18.36 -1.81 8.24
N SER A 245 18.02 -3.10 8.28
CA SER A 245 19.00 -4.18 8.32
C SER A 245 19.89 -4.18 7.07
N LEU A 246 19.34 -3.87 5.89
CA LEU A 246 20.06 -3.83 4.62
C LEU A 246 21.01 -2.64 4.51
N ALA A 247 20.99 -1.69 5.45
CA ALA A 247 22.06 -0.70 5.59
C ALA A 247 23.41 -1.34 5.97
N LEU A 248 23.40 -2.53 6.55
CA LEU A 248 24.58 -3.25 7.04
C LEU A 248 24.76 -4.62 6.39
N LEU A 249 23.65 -5.29 6.06
CA LEU A 249 23.65 -6.63 5.51
C LEU A 249 23.77 -6.62 3.99
N LYS A 250 24.39 -7.69 3.45
CA LYS A 250 24.44 -7.91 2.01
C LYS A 250 23.00 -8.03 1.46
N PRO A 251 22.59 -7.16 0.52
CA PRO A 251 21.19 -7.09 0.12
C PRO A 251 20.79 -8.30 -0.75
N PRO A 252 19.49 -8.67 -0.77
CA PRO A 252 19.06 -9.89 -1.47
C PRO A 252 19.35 -9.95 -2.96
N GLY A 253 19.36 -8.81 -3.63
CA GLY A 253 19.76 -8.70 -5.03
C GLY A 253 21.19 -9.19 -5.31
N GLU A 254 22.10 -9.14 -4.35
CA GLU A 254 23.48 -9.55 -4.55
C GLU A 254 23.76 -11.04 -4.29
N TRP A 255 22.81 -11.76 -3.67
CA TRP A 255 22.91 -13.20 -3.44
C TRP A 255 21.90 -14.03 -4.24
N GLY A 256 21.21 -13.39 -5.19
CA GLY A 256 20.43 -14.08 -6.22
C GLY A 256 18.93 -14.11 -5.98
N ALA A 257 18.38 -13.25 -5.11
CA ALA A 257 16.93 -13.08 -5.05
C ALA A 257 16.38 -12.50 -6.38
N ASP A 258 15.11 -12.78 -6.66
CA ASP A 258 14.41 -12.33 -7.87
C ASP A 258 13.39 -11.22 -7.56
N VAL A 259 12.84 -11.24 -6.35
CA VAL A 259 11.88 -10.26 -5.84
C VAL A 259 12.24 -9.93 -4.39
N VAL A 260 12.20 -8.65 -4.02
CA VAL A 260 12.38 -8.18 -2.64
C VAL A 260 11.18 -7.34 -2.25
N VAL A 261 10.57 -7.70 -1.13
CA VAL A 261 9.39 -7.04 -0.56
C VAL A 261 9.65 -6.72 0.90
N GLY A 262 8.78 -5.94 1.52
CA GLY A 262 8.87 -5.61 2.93
C GLY A 262 8.08 -4.36 3.25
N THR A 263 8.26 -3.85 4.47
CA THR A 263 7.70 -2.57 4.90
C THR A 263 8.78 -1.50 5.00
N SER A 264 8.43 -0.25 4.66
CA SER A 264 9.27 0.92 4.92
C SER A 264 8.97 1.58 6.27
N GLN A 265 8.06 1.02 7.10
CA GLN A 265 7.56 1.62 8.34
C GLN A 265 8.65 2.24 9.22
N ARG A 266 9.72 1.47 9.49
CA ARG A 266 10.75 1.92 10.45
C ARG A 266 11.65 3.03 9.91
N PHE A 267 11.50 3.44 8.66
CA PHE A 267 12.08 4.67 8.10
C PHE A 267 11.20 5.88 8.43
N GLY A 268 10.95 6.09 9.72
CA GLY A 268 10.31 7.32 10.20
C GLY A 268 8.78 7.34 10.19
N VAL A 269 8.06 6.26 9.88
CA VAL A 269 6.59 6.21 9.98
C VAL A 269 6.14 5.60 11.32
N PRO A 270 5.21 6.21 12.08
CA PRO A 270 4.75 5.66 13.35
C PRO A 270 4.16 4.25 13.23
N MET A 271 4.23 3.43 14.29
CA MET A 271 3.67 2.06 14.28
C MET A 271 2.16 2.04 13.98
N GLY A 272 1.42 3.10 14.32
CA GLY A 272 0.03 3.30 13.90
C GLY A 272 -0.94 2.17 14.29
N TYR A 273 -0.61 1.38 15.32
CA TYR A 273 -1.35 0.17 15.70
C TYR A 273 -1.66 -0.77 14.50
N GLY A 274 -0.73 -0.83 13.54
CA GLY A 274 -0.82 -1.66 12.33
C GLY A 274 -0.68 -0.90 11.01
N GLY A 275 -0.86 0.43 11.00
CA GLY A 275 -0.70 1.21 9.77
C GLY A 275 -1.25 2.64 9.84
N PRO A 276 -1.26 3.35 8.70
CA PRO A 276 -0.79 2.90 7.38
C PRO A 276 0.73 2.91 7.23
N HIS A 277 1.29 2.00 6.43
CA HIS A 277 2.72 1.93 6.09
C HIS A 277 2.90 1.59 4.63
N ALA A 278 3.86 2.23 3.94
CA ALA A 278 4.18 1.84 2.59
C ALA A 278 5.00 0.54 2.56
N ALA A 279 4.39 -0.52 2.04
CA ALA A 279 5.17 -1.68 1.65
C ALA A 279 5.87 -1.44 0.32
N PHE A 280 7.01 -2.09 0.10
CA PHE A 280 7.76 -1.99 -1.14
C PHE A 280 7.76 -3.32 -1.89
N PHE A 281 7.97 -3.23 -3.21
CA PHE A 281 8.16 -4.36 -4.09
C PHE A 281 9.22 -3.99 -5.13
N ALA A 282 10.30 -4.75 -5.18
CA ALA A 282 11.37 -4.59 -6.15
C ALA A 282 11.74 -5.93 -6.80
N THR A 283 12.21 -5.88 -8.04
CA THR A 283 12.52 -7.08 -8.83
C THR A 283 13.55 -6.78 -9.92
N ARG A 284 13.90 -7.81 -10.70
CA ARG A 284 14.78 -7.70 -11.87
C ARG A 284 14.07 -7.02 -13.04
N LYS A 285 14.83 -6.26 -13.83
CA LYS A 285 14.32 -5.50 -14.97
C LYS A 285 13.58 -6.36 -16.00
N ILE A 286 14.03 -7.60 -16.19
CA ILE A 286 13.39 -8.57 -17.10
C ILE A 286 11.91 -8.83 -16.77
N PHE A 287 11.46 -8.52 -15.55
CA PHE A 287 10.08 -8.74 -15.11
C PHE A 287 9.24 -7.46 -15.00
N GLU A 288 9.73 -6.30 -15.47
CA GLU A 288 9.06 -4.99 -15.33
C GLU A 288 7.58 -4.98 -15.74
N ARG A 289 7.22 -5.79 -16.75
CA ARG A 289 5.86 -5.87 -17.30
C ARG A 289 4.86 -6.60 -16.40
N LYS A 290 5.32 -7.25 -15.33
CA LYS A 290 4.49 -8.03 -14.40
C LYS A 290 4.35 -7.39 -13.02
N ILE A 291 5.10 -6.31 -12.75
CA ILE A 291 5.11 -5.63 -11.45
C ILE A 291 3.68 -5.18 -11.05
N PRO A 292 3.27 -5.40 -9.79
CA PRO A 292 2.00 -4.91 -9.25
C PRO A 292 2.07 -3.41 -8.93
N GLY A 293 0.94 -2.72 -9.08
CA GLY A 293 0.81 -1.31 -8.71
C GLY A 293 1.54 -0.34 -9.64
N ARG A 294 1.65 0.90 -9.17
CA ARG A 294 2.17 2.05 -9.94
C ARG A 294 3.69 2.04 -9.98
N ILE A 295 4.27 2.57 -11.04
CA ILE A 295 5.72 2.82 -11.16
C ILE A 295 5.89 4.22 -11.72
N ILE A 296 6.76 5.03 -11.12
CA ILE A 296 7.17 6.33 -11.63
C ILE A 296 8.36 6.13 -12.56
N GLY A 297 8.27 6.73 -13.74
CA GLY A 297 9.33 6.72 -14.74
C GLY A 297 9.68 8.14 -15.19
N ILE A 298 10.94 8.30 -15.58
CA ILE A 298 11.44 9.51 -16.23
C ILE A 298 11.04 9.47 -17.71
N SER A 299 10.51 10.59 -18.19
CA SER A 299 10.11 10.86 -19.57
C SER A 299 10.63 12.24 -19.98
N LYS A 300 10.12 12.77 -21.09
CA LYS A 300 10.35 14.14 -21.54
C LYS A 300 9.03 14.89 -21.77
N ASP A 301 9.02 16.19 -21.50
CA ASP A 301 7.90 17.09 -21.84
C ASP A 301 7.91 17.51 -23.33
N THR A 302 7.02 18.41 -23.72
CA THR A 302 6.93 18.95 -25.09
C THR A 302 8.12 19.81 -25.50
N HIS A 303 8.91 20.29 -24.54
CA HIS A 303 10.13 21.08 -24.76
C HIS A 303 11.40 20.22 -24.74
N GLY A 304 11.27 18.91 -24.45
CA GLY A 304 12.38 17.98 -24.35
C GLY A 304 13.03 17.93 -22.96
N ASN A 305 12.49 18.63 -21.96
CA ASN A 305 13.01 18.59 -20.59
C ASN A 305 12.63 17.27 -19.90
N PRO A 306 13.48 16.73 -19.01
CA PRO A 306 13.10 15.59 -18.16
C PRO A 306 11.84 15.89 -17.35
N ALA A 307 10.88 14.96 -17.38
CA ALA A 307 9.62 15.07 -16.63
C ALA A 307 9.18 13.68 -16.15
N LEU A 308 8.56 13.63 -14.97
CA LEU A 308 8.12 12.38 -14.35
C LEU A 308 6.67 12.05 -14.70
N ARG A 309 6.36 10.77 -14.82
CA ARG A 309 4.98 10.29 -14.96
C ARG A 309 4.82 8.86 -14.45
N MET A 310 3.58 8.43 -14.28
CA MET A 310 3.31 7.00 -14.13
C MET A 310 3.63 6.25 -15.44
N ALA A 311 4.42 5.19 -15.31
CA ALA A 311 4.94 4.38 -16.41
C ALA A 311 4.30 2.99 -16.46
N LEU A 312 4.24 2.41 -17.66
CA LEU A 312 3.70 1.07 -17.91
C LEU A 312 2.27 0.87 -17.33
N GLN A 313 1.43 1.90 -17.39
CA GLN A 313 0.09 1.91 -16.77
C GLN A 313 -0.85 0.84 -17.33
N THR A 314 -0.56 0.29 -18.52
CA THR A 314 -1.32 -0.84 -19.08
C THR A 314 -1.30 -2.08 -18.19
N ARG A 315 -0.41 -2.17 -17.19
CA ARG A 315 -0.44 -3.26 -16.18
C ARG A 315 -1.62 -3.14 -15.21
N GLU A 316 -2.15 -1.94 -15.00
CA GLU A 316 -3.05 -1.60 -13.90
C GLU A 316 -4.53 -1.87 -14.21
N GLN A 317 -5.34 -2.00 -13.15
CA GLN A 317 -6.76 -2.37 -13.21
C GLN A 317 -7.62 -1.44 -14.07
N HIS A 318 -7.30 -0.14 -14.13
CA HIS A 318 -8.11 0.84 -14.86
C HIS A 318 -8.00 0.68 -16.40
N ILE A 319 -6.96 -0.02 -16.88
CA ILE A 319 -6.79 -0.34 -18.31
C ILE A 319 -7.09 -1.83 -18.56
N ARG A 320 -6.48 -2.74 -17.80
CA ARG A 320 -6.57 -4.19 -18.07
C ARG A 320 -7.62 -4.94 -17.28
N ARG A 321 -8.27 -4.30 -16.30
CA ARG A 321 -9.36 -4.88 -15.50
C ARG A 321 -8.96 -6.26 -14.94
N GLU A 322 -9.68 -7.32 -15.27
CA GLU A 322 -9.40 -8.69 -14.83
C GLU A 322 -8.05 -9.25 -15.31
N ARG A 323 -7.45 -8.66 -16.35
CA ARG A 323 -6.13 -9.04 -16.88
C ARG A 323 -4.98 -8.20 -16.33
N ALA A 324 -5.25 -7.35 -15.35
CA ALA A 324 -4.25 -6.54 -14.68
C ALA A 324 -3.27 -7.40 -13.86
N THR A 325 -2.13 -6.83 -13.49
CA THR A 325 -1.14 -7.50 -12.64
C THR A 325 -1.57 -7.54 -11.17
N SER A 326 -2.52 -6.73 -10.76
CA SER A 326 -3.09 -6.75 -9.41
C SER A 326 -4.41 -5.97 -9.42
N ASN A 327 -5.24 -6.20 -8.40
CA ASN A 327 -6.43 -5.39 -8.17
C ASN A 327 -6.14 -4.08 -7.41
N ILE A 328 -4.89 -3.83 -7.00
CA ILE A 328 -4.52 -2.62 -6.27
C ILE A 328 -4.83 -1.34 -7.06
N CYS A 329 -5.34 -0.32 -6.38
CA CYS A 329 -5.67 0.98 -6.95
C CYS A 329 -5.16 2.12 -6.06
N THR A 330 -5.79 2.31 -4.91
CA THR A 330 -5.22 3.09 -3.80
C THR A 330 -4.09 2.28 -3.19
N ALA A 331 -2.96 2.93 -2.99
CA ALA A 331 -1.79 2.38 -2.31
C ALA A 331 -1.37 3.36 -1.20
N GLN A 332 -0.13 3.28 -0.73
CA GLN A 332 0.34 4.02 0.45
C GLN A 332 1.24 5.19 0.07
N VAL A 333 0.79 6.03 -0.86
CA VAL A 333 1.61 7.11 -1.46
C VAL A 333 2.13 8.08 -0.41
N LEU A 334 1.28 8.58 0.50
CA LEU A 334 1.71 9.55 1.51
C LEU A 334 2.79 8.96 2.43
N LEU A 335 2.71 7.67 2.75
CA LEU A 335 3.64 6.99 3.65
C LEU A 335 4.92 6.55 2.93
N ALA A 336 4.90 6.47 1.59
CA ALA A 336 6.12 6.33 0.79
C ALA A 336 6.85 7.67 0.59
N VAL A 337 6.14 8.79 0.75
CA VAL A 337 6.69 10.16 0.70
C VAL A 337 7.33 10.56 2.05
N MET A 338 6.75 10.11 3.17
CA MET A 338 7.28 10.32 4.52
C MET A 338 8.64 9.64 4.72
#